data_AF-A0ABC8S686-F1
#
_entry.id   AF-A0ABC8S686-F1
#
_cell.length_a   1.000
_cell.length_b   1.000
_cell.length_c   1.000
_cell.angle_alpha   90.00
_cell.angle_beta   90.00
_cell.angle_gamma   90.00
#
_symmetry.space_group_name_H-M   'P 1'
#
loop_
_entity.id
_entity.type
_entity.pdbx_description
1 polymer ?
#
loop_
_entity_poly.entity_id
_entity_poly.type
_entity_poly.pdbx_seq_one_letter_code
_entity_poly.pdbx_strand_id
1 'polypeptide(L)' 'MELGSSIQFLENKTLLVTGATGFLAKIFVEKILRVQPNVKKLYLLLRAADTNSALQRFNSEVSRERK' A
#
# COMPACT_ATOMS: atom_id res chain seq x y z
N MET A 1 20.70 -14.58 2.65
CA MET A 1 19.83 -13.64 3.39
C MET A 1 18.39 -14.03 3.12
N GLU A 2 17.60 -14.24 4.18
CA GLU A 2 16.32 -14.96 4.21
C GLU A 2 15.12 -14.23 3.56
N LEU A 3 15.30 -13.56 2.43
CA LEU A 3 14.22 -12.80 1.79
C LEU A 3 13.04 -13.69 1.33
N GLY A 4 13.32 -14.95 1.00
CA GLY A 4 12.28 -15.94 0.64
C GLY A 4 11.26 -16.16 1.76
N SER A 5 11.72 -16.18 3.02
CA SER A 5 10.84 -16.38 4.18
C SER A 5 9.88 -15.19 4.38
N SER A 6 10.37 -13.95 4.21
CA SER A 6 9.58 -12.74 4.40
C SER A 6 8.57 -12.50 3.28
N ILE A 7 8.92 -12.80 2.03
CA ILE A 7 7.98 -12.67 0.90
C ILE A 7 6.87 -13.72 1.01
N GLN A 8 7.22 -14.94 1.40
CA GLN A 8 6.24 -16.02 1.62
C GLN A 8 5.38 -15.74 2.85
N PHE A 9 5.94 -15.09 3.88
CA PHE A 9 5.17 -14.64 5.05
C PHE A 9 4.03 -13.69 4.69
N LEU A 10 4.20 -12.83 3.67
CA LEU A 10 3.19 -11.87 3.23
C LEU A 10 2.05 -12.51 2.43
N GLU A 11 2.21 -13.74 1.95
CA GLU A 11 1.17 -14.46 1.20
C GLU A 11 -0.10 -14.61 2.04
N ASN A 12 -1.24 -14.32 1.42
CA ASN A 12 -2.56 -14.36 2.06
C ASN A 12 -2.70 -13.51 3.34
N LYS A 13 -1.77 -12.59 3.61
CA LYS A 13 -1.87 -11.66 4.74
C LYS A 13 -2.71 -10.45 4.41
N THR A 14 -3.33 -9.90 5.45
CA THR A 14 -3.99 -8.61 5.42
C THR A 14 -3.06 -7.57 6.05
N LEU A 15 -2.79 -6.50 5.31
CA LEU A 15 -1.84 -5.45 5.69
C LEU A 15 -2.59 -4.13 5.92
N LEU A 16 -2.26 -3.42 6.99
CA LEU A 16 -2.69 -2.05 7.22
C LEU A 16 -1.47 -1.13 7.13
N VAL A 17 -1.50 -0.17 6.20
CA VAL A 17 -0.44 0.81 6.00
C VAL A 17 -0.95 2.19 6.41
N THR A 18 -0.30 2.78 7.40
CA THR A 18 -0.54 4.15 7.84
C THR A 18 0.43 5.10 7.15
N GLY A 19 0.07 6.38 7.02
CA GLY A 19 0.93 7.36 6.35
C GLY A 19 1.11 7.06 4.85
N ALA A 20 0.08 6.47 4.22
CA ALA A 20 0.10 5.99 2.83
C ALA A 20 0.44 7.08 1.79
N THR A 21 0.30 8.36 2.14
CA THR A 21 0.64 9.50 1.28
C THR A 21 2.14 9.87 1.33
N GLY A 22 2.88 9.35 2.31
CA GLY A 22 4.31 9.57 2.47
C GLY A 22 5.12 8.91 1.35
N PHE A 23 6.27 9.50 1.03
CA PHE A 23 7.14 9.02 -0.05
C PHE A 23 7.52 7.54 0.11
N LEU A 24 8.02 7.15 1.29
CA LEU A 24 8.43 5.77 1.56
C LEU A 24 7.26 4.79 1.56
N ALA A 25 6.12 5.18 2.14
CA ALA A 25 4.94 4.32 2.21
C ALA A 25 4.43 3.94 0.81
N LYS A 26 4.49 4.88 -0.15
CA LYS A 26 4.12 4.60 -1.54
C LYS A 26 5.03 3.57 -2.20
N ILE A 27 6.35 3.72 -2.02
CA ILE A 27 7.33 2.75 -2.53
C ILE A 27 7.13 1.39 -1.85
N PHE A 28 6.86 1.38 -0.55
CA PHE A 28 6.61 0.16 0.20
C PHE A 28 5.39 -0.61 -0.33
N VAL A 29 4.27 0.09 -0.56
CA VAL A 29 3.06 -0.50 -1.15
C VAL A 29 3.33 -1.03 -2.56
N GLU A 30 4.00 -0.25 -3.41
CA GLU A 30 4.42 -0.67 -4.75
C GLU A 30 5.30 -1.92 -4.69
N LYS A 31 6.27 -1.95 -3.76
CA LYS A 31 7.19 -3.06 -3.59
C LYS A 31 6.46 -4.32 -3.16
N ILE A 32 5.56 -4.24 -2.18
CA ILE A 32 4.74 -5.40 -1.73
C ILE A 32 3.96 -5.98 -2.90
N LEU A 33 3.21 -5.14 -3.62
CA LEU A 33 2.38 -5.59 -4.73
C LEU A 33 3.21 -6.20 -5.87
N ARG A 34 4.45 -5.73 -6.07
CA ARG A 34 5.38 -6.27 -7.07
C ARG A 34 6.03 -7.59 -6.65
N VAL A 35 6.39 -7.77 -5.37
CA VAL A 35 7.11 -8.96 -4.90
C VAL A 35 6.19 -10.09 -4.41
N GLN A 36 5.01 -9.75 -3.91
CA GLN A 36 4.01 -10.70 -3.41
C GLN A 36 2.61 -10.25 -3.89
N PRO A 37 2.22 -10.61 -5.12
CA PRO A 37 0.90 -10.27 -5.65
C PRO A 37 -0.24 -10.99 -4.91
N ASN A 38 0.04 -12.10 -4.19
CA ASN A 38 -0.97 -12.87 -3.46
C ASN A 38 -1.23 -12.36 -2.02
N VAL A 39 -1.02 -11.06 -1.76
CA VAL A 39 -1.50 -10.45 -0.52
C VAL A 39 -3.03 -10.47 -0.50
N LYS A 40 -3.64 -10.89 0.61
CA LYS A 40 -5.10 -11.03 0.69
C LYS A 40 -5.81 -9.70 0.59
N LYS A 41 -5.31 -8.69 1.33
CA LYS A 41 -5.90 -7.35 1.34
C LYS A 41 -4.90 -6.32 1.85
N LEU A 42 -4.91 -5.14 1.24
CA LEU A 42 -4.09 -4.02 1.66
C LEU A 42 -5.00 -2.83 1.99
N TYR A 43 -5.00 -2.41 3.24
CA TYR A 43 -5.74 -1.27 3.74
C TYR A 43 -4.80 -0.08 3.86
N LEU A 44 -5.19 1.06 3.28
CA LEU A 44 -4.47 2.31 3.38
C LEU A 44 -5.24 3.26 4.29
N LEU A 45 -4.63 3.71 5.38
CA LEU A 45 -5.22 4.73 6.23
C LEU A 45 -4.85 6.12 5.70
N LEU A 46 -5.87 6.88 5.28
CA LEU A 46 -5.74 8.27 4.87
C LEU A 46 -6.51 9.15 5.84
N ARG A 47 -5.87 10.24 6.29
CA ARG A 47 -6.53 11.26 7.11
C ARG A 47 -7.38 12.16 6.22
N ALA A 48 -8.70 12.12 6.36
CA ALA A 48 -9.60 13.01 5.64
C ALA A 48 -10.87 13.27 6.46
N ALA A 49 -11.65 14.28 6.08
CA ALA A 49 -12.91 14.60 6.77
C ALA A 49 -13.98 13.52 6.53
N ASP A 50 -14.01 12.96 5.32
CA ASP A 50 -14.97 11.95 4.90
C ASP A 50 -14.39 11.03 3.82
N THR A 51 -15.18 10.05 3.39
CA THR A 51 -14.79 9.06 2.39
C THR A 51 -14.50 9.67 1.02
N ASN A 52 -15.25 10.68 0.58
CA ASN A 52 -15.05 11.32 -0.72
C ASN A 52 -13.71 12.07 -0.74
N SER A 53 -13.44 12.81 0.33
CA SER A 53 -12.17 13.50 0.57
C SER A 53 -11.01 12.51 0.63
N ALA A 54 -11.18 11.37 1.30
CA ALA A 54 -10.17 10.31 1.34
C ALA A 54 -9.89 9.74 -0.07
N LEU A 55 -10.92 9.50 -0.86
CA LEU A 55 -10.81 8.99 -2.23
C LEU A 55 -10.09 9.99 -3.15
N GLN A 56 -10.42 11.28 -3.06
CA GLN A 56 -9.72 12.32 -3.81
C GLN A 56 -8.23 12.39 -3.45
N ARG A 57 -7.91 12.33 -2.15
CA ARG A 57 -6.51 12.30 -1.68
C ARG A 57 -5.79 11.05 -2.14
N PHE A 58 -6.44 9.89 -2.13
CA PHE A 58 -5.87 8.65 -2.65
C PHE A 58 -5.50 8.78 -4.13
N ASN A 59 -6.42 9.27 -4.96
CA ASN A 59 -6.19 9.42 -6.40
C ASN A 59 -5.08 10.42 -6.72
N SER A 60 -5.00 11.53 -5.97
CA SER A 60 -4.02 12.60 -6.22
C SER A 60 -2.63 12.31 -5.64
N GLU A 61 -2.55 11.70 -4.46
CA GLU A 61 -1.30 11.56 -3.69
C GLU A 61 -0.69 10.15 -3.78
N VAL A 62 -1.51 9.11 -3.98
CA VAL A 62 -1.12 7.69 -3.88
C VAL A 62 -1.17 6.97 -5.23
N SER A 63 -2.31 7.01 -5.93
CA SER A 63 -2.54 6.25 -7.18
C SER A 63 -1.98 6.93 -8.44
N ARG A 64 -1.13 7.95 -8.29
CA ARG A 64 -0.71 8.79 -9.40
C ARG A 64 0.03 7.95 -10.46
N GLU A 65 -0.55 7.86 -11.65
CA GLU A 65 0.06 7.22 -12.81
C GLU A 65 1.39 7.89 -13.12
N ARG A 66 2.46 7.10 -13.19
CA ARG A 66 3.64 7.56 -13.91
C ARG A 66 3.25 7.60 -15.39
N LYS A 67 3.18 8.81 -15.97
CA LYS A 67 3.37 8.97 -17.41
C LYS A 67 4.74 8.42 -17.80
#